data_AF-A0A966K479-F1
#
_entry.id   AF-A0A966K479-F1
#
_cell.length_a   1.000
_cell.length_b   1.000
_cell.length_c   1.000
_cell.angle_alpha   90.00
_cell.angle_beta   90.00
_cell.angle_gamma   90.00
#
_symmetry.space_group_name_H-M   'P 1'
#
loop_
_entity.id
_entity.type
_entity.pdbx_description
1 polymer ?
#
loop_
_entity_poly.entity_id
_entity_poly.type
_entity_poly.pdbx_seq_one_letter_code
_entity_poly.pdbx_strand_id
1 'polypeptide(L)' 'MSYATVDKEYTRHGGAYDRGSADRYYGRPFRPHYFVGSSYNSEEITEENMTFEEITAYTAGFEDETSRKDWGISDE' A
#
# COMPACT_ATOMS: atom_id res chain seq x y z
N MET A 1 24.31 0.63 2.23
CA MET A 1 22.94 0.29 1.81
C MET A 1 22.77 0.66 0.34
N SER A 2 22.44 -0.30 -0.51
CA SER A 2 22.19 -0.06 -1.94
C SER A 2 20.79 0.49 -2.15
N TYR A 3 20.67 1.76 -2.55
CA TYR A 3 19.40 2.45 -2.75
C TYR A 3 18.56 1.92 -3.93
N ALA A 4 19.10 1.03 -4.77
CA ALA A 4 18.42 0.55 -5.98
C ALA A 4 17.38 -0.57 -5.73
N THR A 5 17.46 -1.27 -4.59
CA THR A 5 16.48 -2.32 -4.24
C THR A 5 15.21 -1.74 -3.60
N VAL A 6 15.33 -0.56 -3.01
CA VAL A 6 14.31 0.09 -2.18
C VAL A 6 13.06 0.42 -3.01
N ASP A 7 13.23 1.00 -4.20
CA ASP A 7 12.12 1.41 -5.08
C ASP A 7 11.27 0.23 -5.59
N LYS A 8 11.93 -0.89 -5.93
CA LYS A 8 11.25 -2.10 -6.42
C LYS A 8 10.47 -2.82 -5.31
N GLU A 9 10.97 -2.82 -4.08
CA GLU A 9 10.29 -3.44 -2.94
C GLU A 9 9.01 -2.69 -2.51
N TYR A 10 8.89 -1.40 -2.86
CA TYR A 10 7.69 -0.63 -2.57
C TYR A 10 6.58 -0.83 -3.60
N THR A 11 6.95 -0.99 -4.87
CA THR A 11 6.03 -1.12 -6.00
C THR A 11 5.65 -2.56 -6.32
N ARG A 12 6.34 -3.56 -5.74
CA ARG A 12 5.94 -4.97 -5.90
C ARG A 12 4.55 -5.22 -5.32
N HIS A 13 3.93 -6.31 -5.75
CA HIS A 13 2.67 -6.74 -5.18
C HIS A 13 2.81 -6.98 -3.66
N GLY A 14 1.99 -6.30 -2.87
CA GLY A 14 2.06 -6.28 -1.41
C GLY A 14 3.08 -5.31 -0.82
N GLY A 15 3.87 -4.60 -1.63
CA GLY A 15 4.77 -3.54 -1.19
C GLY A 15 4.04 -2.31 -0.66
N ALA A 16 4.78 -1.38 -0.04
CA ALA A 16 4.19 -0.21 0.62
C ALA A 16 3.37 0.68 -0.34
N TYR A 17 3.92 1.02 -1.51
CA TYR A 17 3.22 1.83 -2.51
C TYR A 17 1.99 1.10 -3.07
N ASP A 18 2.13 -0.18 -3.43
CA ASP A 18 1.02 -1.02 -3.91
C ASP A 18 -0.11 -1.10 -2.88
N ARG A 19 0.23 -1.24 -1.58
CA ARG A 19 -0.78 -1.24 -0.51
C ARG A 19 -1.45 0.11 -0.31
N GLY A 20 -0.72 1.21 -0.38
CA GLY A 20 -1.28 2.55 -0.31
C GLY A 20 -2.32 2.78 -1.40
N SER A 21 -1.97 2.51 -2.66
CA SER A 21 -2.89 2.62 -3.80
C SER A 21 -4.07 1.67 -3.64
N ALA A 22 -3.85 0.42 -3.27
CA ALA A 22 -4.95 -0.53 -3.11
C ALA A 22 -5.92 -0.11 -1.97
N ASP A 23 -5.42 0.35 -0.83
CA ASP A 23 -6.28 0.82 0.26
C ASP A 23 -7.13 2.00 -0.17
N ARG A 24 -6.52 2.96 -0.87
CA ARG A 24 -7.22 4.08 -1.46
C ARG A 24 -8.28 3.61 -2.46
N TYR A 25 -7.92 2.75 -3.42
CA TYR A 25 -8.85 2.24 -4.43
C TYR A 25 -10.08 1.56 -3.78
N TYR A 26 -9.88 0.73 -2.76
CA TYR A 26 -10.98 0.02 -2.09
C TYR A 26 -11.74 0.86 -1.04
N GLY A 27 -11.39 2.13 -0.83
CA GLY A 27 -12.09 2.97 0.15
C GLY A 27 -11.68 2.72 1.60
N ARG A 28 -10.52 2.10 1.84
CA ARG A 28 -10.04 1.76 3.17
C ARG A 28 -9.41 2.98 3.85
N PRO A 29 -9.43 3.04 5.20
CA PRO A 29 -8.78 4.12 5.92
C PRO A 29 -7.27 4.13 5.67
N PHE A 30 -6.67 5.31 5.75
CA PHE A 30 -5.22 5.47 5.70
C PHE A 30 -4.59 4.71 6.88
N ARG A 31 -3.82 3.67 6.58
CA ARG A 31 -3.16 2.83 7.57
C ARG A 31 -1.84 2.34 6.97
N PRO A 32 -0.71 3.01 7.20
CA PRO A 32 0.57 2.58 6.67
C PRO A 32 0.86 1.12 7.05
N HIS A 33 0.93 0.26 6.03
CA HIS A 33 1.33 -1.14 6.17
C HIS A 33 1.77 -1.71 4.83
N TYR A 34 2.56 -2.78 4.87
CA TYR A 34 2.86 -3.59 3.70
C TYR A 34 3.06 -5.06 4.07
N PHE A 35 3.11 -5.93 3.08
CA PHE A 35 3.34 -7.36 3.24
C PHE A 35 4.75 -7.70 2.72
N VAL A 36 5.55 -8.45 3.47
CA VAL A 36 6.92 -8.84 3.04
C VAL A 36 6.95 -9.75 1.80
N GLY A 37 5.81 -10.36 1.45
CA GLY A 37 5.63 -11.18 0.25
C GLY A 37 4.30 -10.90 -0.41
N SER A 38 3.57 -11.96 -0.79
CA SER A 38 2.24 -11.80 -1.38
C SER A 38 1.23 -11.27 -0.37
N SER A 39 0.37 -10.35 -0.82
CA SER A 39 -0.73 -9.80 -0.02
C SER A 39 -1.51 -10.90 0.69
N TYR A 40 -1.76 -10.74 1.99
CA TYR A 40 -2.51 -11.68 2.85
C TYR A 40 -1.95 -13.10 3.00
N ASN A 41 -0.79 -13.40 2.41
CA ASN A 41 -0.12 -14.70 2.52
C ASN A 41 1.27 -14.59 3.17
N SER A 42 1.62 -13.41 3.69
CA SER A 42 2.92 -13.14 4.28
C SER A 42 2.76 -12.20 5.48
N GLU A 43 3.86 -12.03 6.22
CA GLU A 43 3.91 -11.14 7.37
C GLU A 43 3.55 -9.71 6.97
N GLU A 44 2.68 -9.12 7.76
CA GLU A 44 2.27 -7.73 7.63
C GLU A 44 3.16 -6.87 8.52
N ILE A 45 3.84 -5.92 7.92
CA ILE A 45 4.62 -4.90 8.63
C ILE A 45 3.71 -3.68 8.80
N THR A 46 3.34 -3.41 10.05
CA THR A 46 2.54 -2.25 10.45
C THR A 46 3.41 -1.01 10.59
N GLU A 47 2.77 0.18 10.59
CA GLU A 47 3.42 1.49 10.73
C GLU A 47 4.52 1.54 11.80
N GLU A 48 4.30 0.92 12.96
CA GLU A 48 5.27 0.90 14.08
C GLU A 48 6.60 0.19 13.74
N ASN A 49 6.58 -0.69 12.74
CA ASN A 49 7.72 -1.47 12.27
C ASN A 49 8.21 -1.02 10.89
N MET A 50 7.56 -0.02 10.28
CA MET A 50 7.99 0.57 9.02
C MET A 50 9.08 1.63 9.24
N THR A 51 10.00 1.70 8.31
CA THR A 51 10.94 2.81 8.15
C THR A 51 10.23 4.03 7.57
N PHE A 52 10.83 5.20 7.76
CA PHE A 52 10.30 6.45 7.21
C PHE A 52 10.14 6.41 5.68
N GLU A 53 11.06 5.75 4.97
CA GLU A 53 10.99 5.59 3.51
C GLU A 53 9.80 4.72 3.09
N GLU A 54 9.51 3.63 3.82
CA GLU A 54 8.35 2.77 3.57
C GLU A 54 7.04 3.50 3.83
N ILE A 55 6.95 4.29 4.90
CA ILE A 55 5.76 5.10 5.21
C ILE A 55 5.54 6.13 4.10
N THR A 56 6.63 6.77 3.64
CA THR A 56 6.58 7.73 2.53
C THR A 56 6.09 7.06 1.25
N ALA A 57 6.57 5.86 0.93
CA ALA A 57 6.14 5.12 -0.24
C ALA A 57 4.66 4.69 -0.16
N TYR A 58 4.19 4.24 1.01
CA TYR A 58 2.76 3.97 1.23
C TYR A 58 1.92 5.22 1.03
N THR A 59 2.37 6.34 1.60
CA THR A 59 1.66 7.62 1.50
C THR A 59 1.57 8.07 0.04
N ALA A 60 2.65 7.99 -0.72
CA ALA A 60 2.67 8.30 -2.14
C ALA A 60 1.66 7.44 -2.92
N GLY A 61 1.63 6.12 -2.70
CA GLY A 61 0.66 5.25 -3.36
C GLY A 61 -0.79 5.58 -3.01
N PHE A 62 -1.07 5.93 -1.75
CA PHE A 62 -2.41 6.31 -1.29
C PHE A 62 -2.87 7.67 -1.84
N GLU A 63 -1.95 8.60 -2.07
CA GLU A 63 -2.25 9.92 -2.64
C GLU A 63 -2.37 9.89 -4.16
N ASP A 64 -1.51 9.12 -4.84
CA ASP A 64 -1.50 8.98 -6.30
C ASP A 64 -2.73 8.23 -6.83
N GLU A 65 -3.33 7.35 -6.01
CA GLU A 65 -4.54 6.64 -6.40
C GLU A 65 -5.78 7.56 -6.36
N THR A 66 -6.23 7.90 -7.56
CA THR A 66 -7.39 8.77 -7.80
C THR A 66 -8.66 8.00 -8.13
N SER A 67 -8.55 6.72 -8.50
CA SER A 67 -9.70 5.86 -8.79
C SER A 67 -10.28 5.28 -7.51
N ARG A 68 -11.55 4.87 -7.56
CA ARG A 68 -12.22 4.14 -6.49
C ARG A 68 -12.95 2.95 -7.05
N LYS A 69 -13.00 1.87 -6.28
CA LYS A 69 -13.82 0.71 -6.58
C LYS A 69 -15.28 1.12 -6.53
N ASP A 70 -15.93 1.08 -7.68
CA ASP A 70 -17.38 1.09 -7.76
C ASP A 70 -17.91 -0.26 -7.27
N TRP A 71 -18.71 -0.22 -6.20
CA TRP A 71 -19.33 -1.39 -5.60
C TRP A 71 -20.68 -1.74 -6.22
N GLY A 72 -21.19 -0.93 -7.16
CA GLY A 72 -22.45 -1.19 -7.85
C GLY A 72 -23.65 -1.22 -6.91
N ILE A 73 -23.59 -0.49 -5.79
CA ILE A 73 -24.73 -0.36 -4.87
C ILE A 73 -25.77 0.51 -5.59
N SER A 74 -26.74 -0.15 -6.22
CA SER A 74 -28.00 0.47 -6.63
C SER A 74 -28.90 0.55 -5.39
N ASP A 75 -29.09 1.75 -4.86
CA ASP A 75 -30.19 2.03 -3.94
C ASP A 75 -31.51 1.90 -4.72
N GLU A 76 -32.22 0.78 -4.54
CA GLU A 76 -33.59 0.56 -5.02
C GLU A 76 -34.53 0.35 -3.81
#